data_AF-A0A7Y6TXY4-F1
#
_entry.id   AF-A0A7Y6TXY4-F1
#
_cell.length_a   1.000
_cell.length_b   1.000
_cell.length_c   1.000
_cell.angle_alpha   90.00
_cell.angle_beta   90.00
_cell.angle_gamma   90.00
#
_symmetry.space_group_name_H-M   'P 1'
#
loop_
_entity.id
_entity.type
_entity.pdbx_description
1 polymer ?
#
loop_
_entity_poly.entity_id
_entity_poly.type
_entity_poly.pdbx_seq_one_letter_code
_entity_poly.pdbx_strand_id
1 'polypeptide(L)'
;MAAIPSKYRVKAADGSVDRDASMAKLAEGYRALESRMGSASGRPAAPDDYVIDVPEELAGAFDPAAPEFKAFQAEAHEMGFSQKQLDFVMGKYFQEAPRLVAGAQAADAHAAEATLRSVWPTEGAFDTNLQNAERAVAQFGADLGESVVRDLQNKPAVIQLLARIGAQLREDAPPQGDLGSRGNPGINELLAHPAYSNPRHPEHDAISARVNAYYASQPDASKPI
;
A
#
# COMPACT_ATOMS: atom_id res chain seq x y z
N MET A 1 -10.37 25.82 64.46
CA MET A 1 -11.15 26.42 63.35
C MET A 1 -10.19 26.62 62.18
N ALA A 2 -10.38 25.92 61.06
CA ALA A 2 -9.42 25.97 59.94
C ALA A 2 -9.43 27.37 59.29
N ALA A 3 -8.24 27.95 59.07
CA ALA A 3 -8.11 29.27 58.47
C ALA A 3 -8.41 29.22 56.97
N ILE A 4 -9.16 30.20 56.44
CA ILE A 4 -9.46 30.30 55.01
C ILE A 4 -8.16 30.52 54.23
N PRO A 5 -7.84 29.71 53.19
CA PRO A 5 -6.66 29.91 52.36
C PRO A 5 -6.65 31.30 51.71
N SER A 6 -5.47 31.94 51.64
CA SER A 6 -5.32 33.33 51.16
C SER A 6 -5.94 33.57 49.78
N LYS A 7 -5.85 32.61 48.85
CA LYS A 7 -6.46 32.70 47.51
C LYS A 7 -7.98 32.90 47.50
N TYR A 8 -8.68 32.44 48.55
CA TYR A 8 -10.13 32.53 48.67
C TYR A 8 -10.59 33.68 49.57
N ARG A 9 -9.67 34.44 50.16
CA ARG A 9 -10.06 35.59 51.00
C ARG A 9 -10.56 36.74 50.14
N VAL A 10 -11.71 37.28 50.52
CA VAL A 10 -12.30 38.51 50.00
C VAL A 10 -12.20 39.56 51.10
N LYS A 11 -11.78 40.79 50.75
CA LYS A 11 -11.70 41.90 51.70
C LYS A 11 -13.00 42.71 51.67
N ALA A 12 -13.52 43.06 52.84
CA ALA A 12 -14.59 44.02 53.00
C ALA A 12 -14.06 45.46 52.81
N ALA A 13 -14.99 46.42 52.75
CA ALA A 13 -14.67 47.84 52.55
C ALA A 13 -13.79 48.44 53.68
N ASP A 14 -13.85 47.86 54.88
CA ASP A 14 -13.03 48.22 56.05
C ASP A 14 -11.64 47.54 56.07
N GLY A 15 -11.31 46.76 55.03
CA GLY A 15 -10.05 46.04 54.90
C GLY A 15 -10.00 44.72 55.69
N SER A 16 -11.03 44.38 56.45
CA SER A 16 -11.17 43.09 57.13
C SER A 16 -11.53 41.97 56.14
N VAL A 17 -11.41 40.71 56.57
CA VAL A 17 -11.79 39.56 55.73
C VAL A 17 -13.29 39.38 55.81
N ASP A 18 -13.97 39.52 54.68
CA ASP A 18 -15.37 39.15 54.51
C ASP A 18 -15.48 37.62 54.49
N ARG A 19 -15.95 37.04 55.60
CA ARG A 19 -16.01 35.59 55.75
C ARG A 19 -17.04 34.94 54.82
N ASP A 20 -18.17 35.59 54.60
CA ASP A 20 -19.26 35.04 53.78
C ASP A 20 -18.88 35.06 52.30
N ALA A 21 -18.35 36.19 51.82
CA ALA A 21 -17.83 36.28 50.46
C ALA A 21 -16.62 35.35 50.23
N SER A 22 -15.76 35.18 51.25
CA SER A 22 -14.63 34.24 51.18
C SER A 22 -15.08 32.78 51.12
N MET A 23 -16.14 32.41 51.85
CA MET A 23 -16.74 31.07 51.79
C MET A 23 -17.45 30.83 50.45
N ALA A 24 -18.15 31.83 49.91
CA ALA A 24 -18.73 31.75 48.57
C ALA A 24 -17.66 31.51 47.51
N LYS A 25 -16.55 32.26 47.54
CA LYS A 25 -15.42 32.08 46.61
C LYS A 25 -14.73 30.72 46.76
N LEU A 26 -14.66 30.19 47.99
CA LEU A 26 -14.18 28.83 48.25
C LEU A 26 -15.12 27.79 47.64
N ALA A 27 -16.44 27.93 47.84
CA ALA A 27 -17.45 27.05 47.26
C ALA A 27 -17.45 27.10 45.73
N GLU A 28 -17.25 28.26 45.11
CA GLU A 28 -17.04 28.39 43.66
C GLU A 28 -15.77 27.66 43.19
N GLY A 29 -14.68 27.78 43.94
CA GLY A 29 -13.45 27.02 43.68
C GLY A 29 -13.67 25.51 43.74
N TYR A 30 -14.44 25.04 44.73
CA TYR A 30 -14.83 23.63 44.82
C TYR A 30 -15.77 23.21 43.70
N ARG A 31 -16.78 24.01 43.31
CA ARG A 31 -17.63 23.72 42.14
C ARG A 31 -16.86 23.68 40.84
N ALA A 32 -15.89 24.58 40.65
CA ALA A 32 -15.01 24.57 39.48
C ALA A 32 -14.10 23.33 39.47
N LEU A 33 -13.61 22.93 40.65
CA LEU A 33 -12.86 21.69 40.81
C LEU A 33 -13.75 20.47 40.56
N GLU A 34 -14.95 20.40 41.13
CA GLU A 34 -15.94 19.34 40.92
C GLU A 34 -16.43 19.29 39.47
N SER A 35 -16.52 20.42 38.77
CA SER A 35 -16.81 20.42 37.33
C SER A 35 -15.66 19.83 36.52
N ARG A 36 -14.40 20.13 36.90
CA ARG A 36 -13.19 19.57 36.27
C ARG A 36 -12.88 18.13 36.70
N MET A 37 -13.24 17.76 37.92
CA MET A 37 -12.97 16.46 38.56
C MET A 37 -14.15 15.50 38.41
N GLY A 38 -15.37 16.00 38.30
CA GLY A 38 -16.56 15.26 37.86
C GLY A 38 -16.52 14.96 36.36
N SER A 39 -15.78 15.76 35.57
CA SER A 39 -15.26 15.28 34.28
C SER A 39 -14.07 14.33 34.40
N ALA A 40 -13.38 14.28 35.55
CA ALA A 40 -12.30 13.34 35.85
C ALA A 40 -12.77 11.99 36.45
N SER A 41 -14.04 11.86 36.86
CA SER A 41 -14.69 10.55 37.04
C SER A 41 -15.15 9.95 35.70
N GLY A 42 -14.77 10.53 34.56
CA GLY A 42 -15.01 9.99 33.22
C GLY A 42 -14.22 8.71 32.92
N ARG A 43 -13.49 8.16 33.89
CA ARG A 43 -12.93 6.81 33.84
C ARG A 43 -14.05 5.79 34.03
N PRO A 44 -14.17 4.79 33.14
CA PRO A 44 -15.15 3.71 33.31
C PRO A 44 -14.97 2.92 34.62
N ALA A 45 -15.99 2.15 35.04
CA ALA A 45 -15.95 1.45 36.32
C ALA A 45 -14.91 0.32 36.32
N ALA A 46 -14.83 -0.43 35.22
CA ALA A 46 -13.82 -1.43 34.95
C ALA A 46 -12.98 -1.09 33.70
N PRO A 47 -11.79 -1.67 33.54
CA PRO A 47 -11.00 -1.52 32.31
C PRO A 47 -11.74 -1.99 31.05
N ASP A 48 -12.59 -3.01 31.17
CA ASP A 48 -13.35 -3.54 30.05
C ASP A 48 -14.53 -2.65 29.63
N ASP A 49 -14.88 -1.65 30.43
CA ASP A 49 -16.01 -0.75 30.16
C ASP A 49 -15.61 0.40 29.20
N TYR A 50 -14.35 0.48 28.75
CA TYR A 50 -13.97 1.42 27.70
C TYR A 50 -14.66 1.06 26.39
N VAL A 51 -15.40 2.02 25.83
CA VAL A 51 -15.96 1.90 24.48
C VAL A 51 -14.87 2.22 23.47
N ILE A 52 -14.65 1.34 22.50
CA ILE A 52 -13.62 1.53 21.46
C ILE A 52 -14.30 1.55 20.10
N ASP A 53 -14.43 2.75 19.54
CA ASP A 53 -14.96 2.94 18.20
C ASP A 53 -13.86 2.72 17.16
N VAL A 54 -13.76 1.49 16.67
CA VAL A 54 -12.81 1.12 15.61
C VAL A 54 -13.38 1.58 14.26
N PRO A 55 -12.65 2.39 13.47
CA PRO A 55 -13.06 2.75 12.12
C PRO A 55 -13.25 1.50 11.24
N GLU A 56 -14.24 1.53 10.35
CA GLU A 56 -14.59 0.38 9.50
C GLU A 56 -13.40 -0.08 8.64
N GLU A 57 -12.56 0.87 8.22
CA GLU A 57 -11.35 0.61 7.43
C GLU A 57 -10.30 -0.23 8.18
N LEU A 58 -10.39 -0.29 9.51
CA LEU A 58 -9.46 -1.01 10.39
C LEU A 58 -10.09 -2.23 11.06
N ALA A 59 -11.35 -2.56 10.78
CA ALA A 59 -12.09 -3.64 11.45
C ALA A 59 -11.43 -5.04 11.30
N GLY A 60 -10.64 -5.26 10.24
CA GLY A 60 -9.87 -6.50 10.05
C GLY A 60 -8.41 -6.45 10.52
N ALA A 61 -7.91 -5.26 10.88
CA ALA A 61 -6.51 -5.03 11.26
C ALA A 61 -6.33 -4.76 12.75
N PHE A 62 -7.39 -4.35 13.44
CA PHE A 62 -7.38 -4.06 14.86
C PHE A 62 -8.44 -4.90 15.58
N ASP A 63 -7.99 -5.71 16.53
CA ASP A 63 -8.87 -6.51 17.39
C ASP A 63 -8.96 -5.89 18.79
N PRO A 64 -10.10 -5.31 19.18
CA PRO A 64 -10.29 -4.75 20.52
C PRO A 64 -10.35 -5.81 21.63
N ALA A 65 -10.42 -7.10 21.27
CA ALA A 65 -10.33 -8.22 22.21
C ALA A 65 -8.91 -8.78 22.33
N ALA A 66 -7.94 -8.26 21.57
CA ALA A 66 -6.55 -8.73 21.62
C ALA A 66 -5.97 -8.61 23.04
N PRO A 67 -5.24 -9.63 23.55
CA PRO A 67 -4.66 -9.61 24.90
C PRO A 67 -3.79 -8.39 25.18
N GLU A 68 -3.01 -7.95 24.20
CA GLU A 68 -2.11 -6.80 24.29
C GLU A 68 -2.90 -5.50 24.47
N PHE A 69 -4.03 -5.38 23.77
CA PHE A 69 -4.89 -4.21 23.88
C PHE A 69 -5.69 -4.22 25.20
N LYS A 70 -6.11 -5.39 25.68
CA LYS A 70 -6.69 -5.54 27.02
C LYS A 70 -5.72 -5.16 28.14
N ALA A 71 -4.44 -5.51 28.00
CA ALA A 71 -3.40 -5.06 28.93
C ALA A 71 -3.26 -3.52 28.92
N PHE A 72 -3.26 -2.90 27.73
CA PHE A 72 -3.25 -1.44 27.60
C PHE A 72 -4.47 -0.78 28.26
N GLN A 73 -5.67 -1.34 28.09
CA GLN A 73 -6.89 -0.83 28.76
C GLN A 73 -6.77 -0.91 30.29
N ALA A 74 -6.21 -2.01 30.82
CA ALA A 74 -5.97 -2.17 32.26
C ALA A 74 -4.99 -1.10 32.78
N GLU A 75 -3.85 -0.91 32.12
CA GLU A 75 -2.87 0.12 32.50
C GLU A 75 -3.46 1.54 32.39
N ALA A 76 -4.23 1.83 31.33
CA ALA A 76 -4.90 3.11 31.17
C ALA A 76 -5.90 3.37 32.32
N HIS A 77 -6.65 2.34 32.73
CA HIS A 77 -7.59 2.43 33.85
C HIS A 77 -6.89 2.67 35.18
N GLU A 78 -5.79 1.96 35.44
CA GLU A 78 -4.94 2.16 36.62
C GLU A 78 -4.37 3.58 36.68
N MET A 79 -3.97 4.13 35.52
CA MET A 79 -3.48 5.49 35.37
C MET A 79 -4.57 6.56 35.43
N GLY A 80 -5.84 6.17 35.57
CA GLY A 80 -6.94 7.12 35.75
C GLY A 80 -7.51 7.67 34.43
N PHE A 81 -7.25 7.05 33.28
CA PHE A 81 -7.71 7.57 32.00
C PHE A 81 -9.24 7.64 31.94
N SER A 82 -9.76 8.78 31.51
CA SER A 82 -11.17 8.91 31.12
C SER A 82 -11.44 8.32 29.73
N GLN A 83 -12.69 7.97 29.45
CA GLN A 83 -13.16 7.56 28.12
C GLN A 83 -12.69 8.55 27.04
N LYS A 84 -12.93 9.85 27.25
CA LYS A 84 -12.55 10.90 26.31
C LYS A 84 -11.04 10.97 26.03
N GLN A 85 -10.20 10.67 27.03
CA GLN A 85 -8.74 10.64 26.85
C GLN A 85 -8.31 9.42 26.05
N LEU A 86 -8.93 8.26 26.31
CA LEU A 86 -8.70 7.06 25.53
C LEU A 86 -9.15 7.25 24.06
N ASP A 87 -10.34 7.83 23.85
CA ASP A 87 -10.87 8.15 22.52
C ASP A 87 -9.91 9.04 21.73
N PHE A 88 -9.33 10.05 22.38
CA PHE A 88 -8.35 10.93 21.75
C PHE A 88 -7.09 10.19 21.32
N VAL A 89 -6.55 9.33 22.19
CA VAL A 89 -5.34 8.54 21.89
C VAL A 89 -5.61 7.53 20.78
N MET A 90 -6.72 6.79 20.88
CA MET A 90 -7.10 5.79 19.87
C MET A 90 -7.42 6.44 18.53
N GLY A 91 -8.12 7.58 18.52
CA GLY A 91 -8.35 8.35 17.29
C GLY A 91 -7.05 8.79 16.61
N LYS A 92 -6.03 9.19 17.38
CA LYS A 92 -4.70 9.50 16.82
C LYS A 92 -3.95 8.26 16.35
N TYR A 93 -4.04 7.16 17.09
CA TYR A 93 -3.47 5.89 16.68
C TYR A 93 -4.07 5.41 15.35
N PHE A 94 -5.39 5.40 15.20
CA PHE A 94 -6.06 4.99 13.96
C PHE A 94 -5.76 5.92 12.78
N GLN A 95 -5.54 7.21 13.04
CA GLN A 95 -5.10 8.16 12.02
C GLN A 95 -3.66 7.87 11.53
N GLU A 96 -2.74 7.54 12.44
CA GLU A 96 -1.31 7.40 12.11
C GLU A 96 -0.90 5.97 11.72
N ALA A 97 -1.59 4.94 12.22
CA ALA A 97 -1.22 3.55 12.00
C ALA A 97 -1.13 3.19 10.50
N PRO A 98 -2.08 3.55 9.62
CA PRO A 98 -1.94 3.30 8.18
C PRO A 98 -0.73 3.99 7.57
N ARG A 99 -0.40 5.21 8.03
CA ARG A 99 0.75 5.97 7.54
C ARG A 99 2.07 5.31 7.94
N LEU A 100 2.14 4.77 9.15
CA LEU A 100 3.31 4.03 9.63
C LEU A 100 3.51 2.72 8.86
N VAL A 101 2.43 1.96 8.63
CA VAL A 101 2.48 0.73 7.82
C VAL A 101 2.91 1.05 6.38
N ALA A 102 2.31 2.07 5.75
CA ALA A 102 2.69 2.49 4.41
C ALA A 102 4.16 2.95 4.33
N GLY A 103 4.64 3.68 5.34
CA GLY A 103 6.04 4.09 5.44
C GLY A 103 7.00 2.91 5.57
N ALA A 104 6.66 1.91 6.38
CA ALA A 104 7.45 0.68 6.51
C ALA A 104 7.52 -0.09 5.18
N GLN A 105 6.39 -0.25 4.49
CA GLN A 105 6.33 -0.91 3.18
C GLN A 105 7.16 -0.17 2.12
N ALA A 106 7.14 1.17 2.11
CA ALA A 106 7.97 1.97 1.21
C ALA A 106 9.47 1.81 1.52
N ALA A 107 9.85 1.74 2.80
CA ALA A 107 11.23 1.50 3.20
C ALA A 107 11.72 0.10 2.76
N ASP A 108 10.88 -0.92 2.92
CA ASP A 108 11.17 -2.28 2.47
C ASP A 108 11.34 -2.36 0.95
N ALA A 109 10.47 -1.68 0.19
CA ALA A 109 10.59 -1.59 -1.28
C ALA A 109 11.90 -0.94 -1.72
N HIS A 110 12.31 0.17 -1.07
CA HIS A 110 13.60 0.81 -1.36
C HIS A 110 14.79 -0.08 -1.03
N ALA A 111 14.75 -0.79 0.11
CA ALA A 111 15.80 -1.75 0.48
C ALA A 111 15.87 -2.91 -0.52
N ALA A 112 14.71 -3.37 -1.00
CA ALA A 112 14.63 -4.43 -2.00
C ALA A 112 15.21 -3.99 -3.34
N GLU A 113 14.85 -2.79 -3.82
CA GLU A 113 15.40 -2.21 -5.04
C GLU A 113 16.92 -2.05 -4.97
N ALA A 114 17.44 -1.51 -3.86
CA ALA A 114 18.88 -1.36 -3.64
C ALA A 114 19.62 -2.70 -3.73
N THR A 115 19.03 -3.75 -3.13
CA THR A 115 19.57 -5.11 -3.20
C THR A 115 19.56 -5.64 -4.64
N LEU A 116 18.45 -5.48 -5.37
CA LEU A 116 18.34 -5.93 -6.76
C LEU A 116 19.31 -5.18 -7.68
N ARG A 117 19.49 -3.87 -7.51
CA ARG A 117 20.46 -3.07 -8.27
C ARG A 117 21.91 -3.49 -8.01
N SER A 118 22.22 -4.04 -6.83
CA SER A 118 23.54 -4.62 -6.57
C SER A 118 23.81 -5.90 -7.37
N VAL A 119 22.75 -6.68 -7.66
CA VAL A 119 22.82 -7.94 -8.42
C VAL A 119 22.68 -7.69 -9.93
N TRP A 120 21.88 -6.70 -10.32
CA TRP A 120 21.64 -6.27 -11.71
C TRP A 120 22.12 -4.82 -11.87
N PRO A 121 23.44 -4.61 -12.04
CA PRO A 121 24.05 -3.27 -11.93
C PRO A 121 23.76 -2.36 -13.12
N THR A 122 23.37 -2.91 -14.27
CA THR A 122 22.99 -2.12 -15.45
C THR A 122 21.48 -1.97 -15.52
N GLU A 123 21.03 -0.80 -15.96
CA GLU A 123 19.60 -0.51 -16.15
C GLU A 123 18.93 -1.54 -17.07
N GLY A 124 19.57 -1.88 -18.20
CA GLY A 124 19.04 -2.91 -19.10
C GLY A 124 18.93 -4.31 -18.46
N ALA A 125 19.87 -4.70 -17.58
CA ALA A 125 19.77 -5.97 -16.86
C ALA A 125 18.67 -5.92 -15.79
N PHE A 126 18.55 -4.79 -15.10
CA PHE A 126 17.51 -4.58 -14.10
C PHE A 126 16.11 -4.68 -14.72
N ASP A 127 15.86 -3.92 -15.79
CA ASP A 127 14.57 -3.90 -16.50
C ASP A 127 14.23 -5.27 -17.10
N THR A 128 15.21 -5.92 -17.74
CA THR A 128 14.99 -7.26 -18.33
C THR A 128 14.60 -8.28 -17.27
N ASN A 129 15.25 -8.27 -16.10
CA ASN A 129 14.95 -9.22 -15.04
C ASN A 129 13.64 -8.90 -14.32
N LEU A 130 13.30 -7.61 -14.16
CA LEU A 130 11.99 -7.21 -13.62
C LEU A 130 10.85 -7.69 -14.53
N GLN A 131 10.96 -7.48 -15.85
CA GLN A 131 10.00 -8.00 -16.83
C GLN A 131 9.89 -9.52 -16.82
N ASN A 132 11.00 -10.23 -16.59
CA ASN A 132 10.96 -11.68 -16.44
C ASN A 132 10.22 -12.08 -15.15
N ALA A 133 10.47 -11.40 -14.03
CA ALA A 133 9.77 -11.68 -12.78
C ALA A 133 8.26 -11.43 -12.92
N GLU A 134 7.86 -10.32 -13.56
CA GLU A 134 6.47 -10.02 -13.87
C GLU A 134 5.82 -11.10 -14.74
N ARG A 135 6.53 -11.62 -15.75
CA ARG A 135 6.04 -12.73 -16.59
C ARG A 135 5.78 -13.99 -15.76
N ALA A 136 6.67 -14.33 -14.83
CA ALA A 136 6.49 -15.48 -13.95
C ALA A 136 5.26 -15.29 -13.03
N VAL A 137 5.07 -14.09 -12.49
CA VAL A 137 3.88 -13.76 -11.68
C VAL A 137 2.60 -13.80 -12.52
N ALA A 138 2.62 -13.29 -13.76
CA ALA A 138 1.46 -13.36 -14.64
C ALA A 138 1.06 -14.81 -14.98
N GLN A 139 2.05 -15.69 -15.15
CA GLN A 139 1.82 -17.09 -15.49
C GLN A 139 1.38 -17.95 -14.30
N PHE A 140 1.98 -17.73 -13.12
CA PHE A 140 1.80 -18.62 -11.96
C PHE A 140 1.12 -17.96 -10.76
N GLY A 141 0.97 -16.65 -10.78
CA GLY A 141 0.48 -15.85 -9.65
C GLY A 141 -0.99 -15.49 -9.69
N ALA A 142 -1.71 -15.84 -10.76
CA ALA A 142 -3.14 -15.52 -10.92
C ALA A 142 -4.00 -16.01 -9.74
N ASP A 143 -3.62 -17.15 -9.14
CA ASP A 143 -4.35 -17.76 -8.02
C ASP A 143 -3.81 -17.35 -6.63
N LEU A 144 -2.68 -16.64 -6.56
CA LEU A 144 -2.01 -16.38 -5.28
C LEU A 144 -2.72 -15.33 -4.41
N GLY A 145 -3.67 -14.58 -4.95
CA GLY A 145 -4.33 -13.48 -4.23
C GLY A 145 -3.40 -12.27 -4.03
N GLU A 146 -3.99 -11.08 -4.00
CA GLU A 146 -3.24 -9.81 -4.05
C GLU A 146 -2.29 -9.61 -2.84
N SER A 147 -2.68 -10.07 -1.65
CA SER A 147 -1.86 -9.95 -0.44
C SER A 147 -0.57 -10.76 -0.53
N VAL A 148 -0.62 -11.99 -1.06
CA VAL A 148 0.56 -12.83 -1.24
C VAL A 148 1.48 -12.24 -2.30
N VAL A 149 0.93 -11.74 -3.41
CA VAL A 149 1.72 -11.08 -4.45
C VAL A 149 2.46 -9.87 -3.86
N ARG A 150 1.79 -9.06 -3.03
CA ARG A 150 2.39 -7.90 -2.36
C ARG A 150 3.53 -8.30 -1.41
N ASP A 151 3.35 -9.34 -0.61
CA ASP A 151 4.38 -9.84 0.31
C ASP A 151 5.62 -10.39 -0.42
N LEU A 152 5.44 -10.95 -1.61
CA LEU A 152 6.52 -11.48 -2.44
C LEU A 152 7.32 -10.37 -3.15
N GLN A 153 6.66 -9.26 -3.51
CA GLN A 153 7.26 -8.14 -4.22
C GLN A 153 8.30 -7.35 -3.42
N ASN A 154 8.31 -7.47 -2.09
CA ASN A 154 9.31 -6.81 -1.23
C ASN A 154 10.47 -7.74 -0.82
N LYS A 155 10.57 -8.94 -1.42
CA LYS A 155 11.61 -9.93 -1.09
C LYS A 155 12.60 -10.11 -2.26
N PRO A 156 13.81 -9.51 -2.22
CA PRO A 156 14.77 -9.56 -3.33
C PRO A 156 15.11 -10.96 -3.85
N ALA A 157 15.27 -11.93 -2.94
CA ALA A 157 15.59 -13.31 -3.32
C ALA A 157 14.45 -13.98 -4.12
N VAL A 158 13.19 -13.65 -3.78
CA VAL A 158 12.02 -14.15 -4.51
C VAL A 158 11.94 -13.52 -5.89
N ILE A 159 12.15 -12.20 -5.98
CA ILE A 159 12.14 -11.48 -7.26
C ILE A 159 13.25 -12.01 -8.19
N GLN A 160 14.43 -12.31 -7.65
CA GLN A 160 15.51 -12.95 -8.42
C GLN A 160 15.14 -14.35 -8.90
N LEU A 161 14.47 -15.15 -8.07
CA LEU A 161 13.99 -16.48 -8.47
C LEU A 161 12.94 -16.38 -9.59
N LEU A 162 11.96 -15.50 -9.42
CA LEU A 162 10.92 -15.24 -10.42
C LEU A 162 11.52 -14.74 -11.74
N ALA A 163 12.54 -13.88 -11.68
CA ALA A 163 13.26 -13.42 -12.87
C ALA A 163 13.92 -14.57 -13.64
N ARG A 164 14.49 -15.56 -12.93
CA ARG A 164 15.06 -16.77 -13.56
C ARG A 164 13.99 -17.66 -14.19
N ILE A 165 12.88 -17.87 -13.47
CA ILE A 165 11.74 -18.65 -13.97
C ILE A 165 11.15 -17.99 -15.22
N GLY A 166 10.91 -16.68 -15.18
CA GLY A 166 10.35 -15.95 -16.30
C GLY A 166 11.28 -15.82 -17.50
N ALA A 167 12.60 -15.90 -17.28
CA ALA A 167 13.56 -16.02 -18.37
C ALA A 167 13.39 -17.35 -19.12
N GLN A 168 13.16 -18.46 -18.39
CA GLN A 168 12.89 -19.78 -18.99
C GLN A 168 11.54 -19.82 -19.72
N LEU A 169 10.52 -19.13 -19.22
CA LEU A 169 9.23 -19.01 -19.92
C LEU A 169 9.33 -18.31 -21.29
N ARG A 170 10.40 -17.54 -21.54
CA ARG A 170 10.65 -16.92 -22.84
C ARG A 170 11.07 -17.97 -23.89
N GLU A 171 11.67 -19.07 -23.47
CA GLU A 171 12.15 -20.12 -24.38
C GLU A 171 11.00 -20.95 -24.97
N ASP A 172 9.86 -21.03 -24.28
CA ASP A 172 8.63 -21.69 -24.76
C ASP A 172 7.69 -20.74 -25.53
N ALA A 173 8.05 -19.46 -25.68
CA ALA A 173 7.34 -18.62 -26.63
C ALA A 173 7.65 -19.17 -28.03
N PRO A 174 6.63 -19.52 -28.86
CA PRO A 174 6.88 -19.80 -30.26
C PRO A 174 7.68 -18.61 -30.80
N PRO A 175 8.69 -18.82 -31.68
CA PRO A 175 9.45 -17.72 -32.22
C PRO A 175 8.44 -16.69 -32.68
N GLN A 176 8.41 -15.54 -32.00
CA GLN A 176 7.74 -14.37 -32.54
C GLN A 176 8.45 -14.19 -33.86
N GLY A 177 7.77 -14.61 -34.94
CA GLY A 177 8.32 -14.66 -36.27
C GLY A 177 9.04 -13.35 -36.49
N ASP A 178 10.36 -13.46 -36.60
CA ASP A 178 11.27 -12.43 -37.06
C ASP A 178 10.67 -11.02 -37.09
N LEU A 179 10.59 -10.37 -35.91
CA LEU A 179 10.45 -8.90 -35.86
C LEU A 179 11.77 -8.20 -36.23
N GLY A 180 12.68 -8.90 -36.93
CA GLY A 180 13.65 -8.37 -37.86
C GLY A 180 13.06 -8.08 -39.24
N SER A 181 11.83 -7.58 -39.35
CA SER A 181 11.42 -6.89 -40.59
C SER A 181 10.34 -5.85 -40.34
N ARG A 182 10.77 -4.64 -39.94
CA ARG A 182 10.05 -3.45 -40.38
C ARG A 182 10.15 -3.40 -41.91
N GLY A 183 9.17 -3.98 -42.60
CA GLY A 183 8.91 -3.62 -44.00
C GLY A 183 8.63 -4.73 -45.02
N ASN A 184 8.20 -5.95 -44.65
CA ASN A 184 7.72 -6.87 -45.69
C ASN A 184 6.44 -7.62 -45.26
N PRO A 185 5.33 -7.51 -46.02
CA PRO A 185 4.14 -8.35 -45.84
C PRO A 185 4.53 -9.82 -45.87
N GLY A 186 3.88 -10.65 -45.04
CA GLY A 186 4.09 -12.09 -45.07
C GLY A 186 3.76 -12.68 -46.46
N ILE A 187 4.37 -13.80 -46.85
CA ILE A 187 4.17 -14.39 -48.20
C ILE A 187 2.68 -14.62 -48.52
N ASN A 188 1.87 -15.04 -47.53
CA ASN A 188 0.43 -15.23 -47.68
C ASN A 188 -0.32 -13.93 -48.00
N GLU A 189 0.17 -12.81 -47.50
CA GLU A 189 -0.40 -11.48 -47.74
C GLU A 189 -0.07 -10.98 -49.16
N LEU A 190 1.15 -11.27 -49.64
CA LEU A 190 1.54 -11.02 -51.03
C LEU A 190 0.73 -11.88 -52.02
N LEU A 191 0.51 -13.16 -51.71
CA LEU A 191 -0.28 -14.07 -52.54
C LEU A 191 -1.77 -13.70 -52.58
N ALA A 192 -2.31 -13.17 -51.47
CA ALA A 192 -3.69 -12.71 -51.39
C ALA A 192 -3.89 -11.30 -51.99
N HIS A 193 -2.81 -10.58 -52.30
CA HIS A 193 -2.92 -9.21 -52.80
C HIS A 193 -3.52 -9.19 -54.23
N PRO A 194 -4.52 -8.35 -54.52
CA PRO A 194 -5.18 -8.30 -55.85
C PRO A 194 -4.22 -8.03 -57.00
N ALA A 195 -3.10 -7.35 -56.72
CA ALA A 195 -2.05 -7.09 -57.68
C ALA A 195 -1.31 -8.36 -58.13
N TYR A 196 -1.20 -9.39 -57.29
CA TYR A 196 -0.50 -10.62 -57.65
C TYR A 196 -1.23 -11.36 -58.77
N SER A 197 -2.57 -11.42 -58.73
CA SER A 197 -3.38 -12.10 -59.74
C SER A 197 -3.75 -11.23 -60.97
N ASN A 198 -3.39 -9.95 -61.00
CA ASN A 198 -3.80 -9.02 -62.06
C ASN A 198 -2.60 -8.37 -62.76
N PRO A 199 -2.22 -8.85 -63.97
CA PRO A 199 -1.09 -8.32 -64.75
C PRO A 199 -1.21 -6.84 -65.16
N ARG A 200 -2.40 -6.24 -65.05
CA ARG A 200 -2.61 -4.81 -65.34
C ARG A 200 -2.52 -3.92 -64.10
N HIS A 201 -2.29 -4.50 -62.92
CA HIS A 201 -2.11 -3.72 -61.70
C HIS A 201 -0.74 -3.06 -61.69
N PRO A 202 -0.61 -1.76 -61.34
CA PRO A 202 0.67 -1.05 -61.32
C PRO A 202 1.75 -1.72 -60.46
N GLU A 203 1.33 -2.45 -59.43
CA GLU A 203 2.21 -3.12 -58.46
C GLU A 203 2.42 -4.62 -58.74
N HIS A 204 1.89 -5.15 -59.85
CA HIS A 204 1.98 -6.58 -60.17
C HIS A 204 3.43 -7.07 -60.23
N ASP A 205 4.28 -6.36 -60.96
CA ASP A 205 5.68 -6.75 -61.16
C ASP A 205 6.47 -6.75 -59.84
N ALA A 206 6.22 -5.76 -58.99
CA ALA A 206 6.90 -5.62 -57.70
C ALA A 206 6.49 -6.74 -56.72
N ILE A 207 5.20 -7.10 -56.69
CA ILE A 207 4.69 -8.15 -55.80
C ILE A 207 5.10 -9.53 -56.29
N SER A 208 4.97 -9.82 -57.59
CA SER A 208 5.42 -11.08 -58.20
C SER A 208 6.92 -11.31 -58.01
N ALA A 209 7.75 -10.27 -58.10
CA ALA A 209 9.19 -10.38 -57.84
C ALA A 209 9.50 -10.75 -56.38
N ARG A 210 8.76 -10.19 -55.41
CA ARG A 210 8.91 -10.51 -53.98
C ARG A 210 8.49 -11.94 -53.66
N VAL A 211 7.40 -12.41 -54.26
CA VAL A 211 6.95 -13.80 -54.14
C VAL A 211 8.00 -14.76 -54.72
N ASN A 212 8.51 -14.48 -55.92
CA ASN A 212 9.53 -15.30 -56.55
C ASN A 212 10.85 -15.35 -55.76
N ALA A 213 11.29 -14.22 -55.21
CA ALA A 213 12.48 -14.15 -54.37
C ALA A 213 12.33 -14.98 -53.09
N TYR A 214 11.15 -14.95 -52.47
CA TYR A 214 10.83 -15.75 -51.27
C TYR A 214 10.91 -17.25 -51.55
N TYR A 215 10.34 -17.73 -52.66
CA TYR A 215 10.41 -19.15 -53.02
C TYR A 215 11.81 -19.56 -53.52
N ALA A 216 12.56 -18.65 -54.14
CA ALA A 216 13.95 -18.92 -54.54
C ALA A 216 14.91 -19.02 -53.34
N SER A 217 14.58 -18.42 -52.19
CA SER A 217 15.36 -18.55 -50.96
C SER A 217 14.96 -19.76 -50.10
N GLN A 218 13.96 -20.55 -50.52
CA GLN A 218 13.55 -21.80 -49.87
C GLN A 218 14.27 -22.99 -50.55
N PRO A 219 15.05 -23.81 -49.83
CA PRO A 219 15.92 -24.82 -50.43
C PRO A 219 15.25 -26.13 -50.88
N ASP A 220 13.91 -26.22 -50.99
CA ASP A 220 13.25 -27.30 -51.74
C ASP A 220 11.76 -27.00 -52.01
N ALA A 221 11.24 -27.53 -53.14
CA ALA A 221 9.86 -27.59 -53.62
C ALA A 221 9.23 -26.40 -54.40
N SER A 222 9.40 -26.49 -55.73
CA SER A 222 8.36 -26.37 -56.78
C SER A 222 7.63 -25.03 -56.98
N LYS A 223 8.00 -24.37 -58.08
CA LYS A 223 7.26 -23.27 -58.72
C LYS A 223 5.79 -23.64 -58.97
N PRO A 224 4.80 -22.82 -58.54
CA PRO A 224 3.48 -22.88 -59.12
C PRO A 224 3.49 -22.24 -60.52
N ILE A 225 2.79 -22.89 -61.46
CA ILE A 225 2.54 -22.45 -62.84
C ILE A 225 1.41 -21.41 -62.82
#